data_AF-A0A250G233-F1
#
_entry.id   AF-A0A250G233-F1
#
_cell.length_a   1.000
_cell.length_b   1.000
_cell.length_c   1.000
_cell.angle_alpha   90.00
_cell.angle_beta   90.00
_cell.angle_gamma   90.00
#
_symmetry.space_group_name_H-M   'P 1'
#
loop_
_entity.id
_entity.type
_entity.pdbx_description
1 polymer ?
#
loop_
_entity_poly.entity_id
_entity_poly.type
_entity_poly.pdbx_seq_one_letter_code
_entity_poly.pdbx_strand_id
1 'polypeptide(L)'
;MNNFKCPYCNHTQPFLKTFKIKPLLETNCSNCGRRIYPKFNKQIQSTWTYTFLLGIVLGVAPPVILLDQGYDIFRALLSGLFLGIIMIFLYTFIIYQTTKFEK
;
A
#
# COMPACT_ATOMS: atom_id res chain seq x y z
N MET A 1 -1.56 17.54 0.61
CA MET A 1 -1.17 16.58 1.66
C MET A 1 -2.33 16.47 2.64
N ASN A 2 -3.02 15.33 2.70
CA ASN A 2 -4.07 15.08 3.70
C ASN A 2 -3.41 14.96 5.07
N ASN A 3 -3.73 15.91 5.95
CA ASN A 3 -3.33 15.89 7.34
C ASN A 3 -4.29 14.99 8.12
N PHE A 4 -3.75 14.07 8.90
CA PHE A 4 -4.51 13.16 9.74
C PHE A 4 -4.93 13.84 11.04
N LYS A 5 -6.19 13.72 11.47
CA LYS A 5 -6.65 14.22 12.77
C LYS A 5 -6.69 13.09 13.79
N CYS A 6 -5.97 13.26 14.90
CA CYS A 6 -6.00 12.29 16.00
C CYS A 6 -7.42 12.19 16.61
N PRO A 7 -8.00 10.99 16.76
CA PRO A 7 -9.35 10.80 17.31
C PRO A 7 -9.48 11.08 18.81
N TYR A 8 -8.35 11.29 19.51
CA TYR A 8 -8.32 11.60 20.94
C TYR A 8 -8.14 13.09 21.24
N CYS A 9 -7.27 13.78 20.51
CA CYS A 9 -6.93 15.18 20.79
C CYS A 9 -7.23 16.14 19.63
N ASN A 10 -7.86 15.66 18.54
CA ASN A 10 -8.14 16.41 17.31
C ASN A 10 -6.94 17.10 16.65
N HIS A 11 -5.72 16.83 17.12
CA HIS A 11 -4.50 17.41 16.59
C HIS A 11 -4.20 16.85 15.21
N THR A 12 -3.89 17.73 14.26
CA THR A 12 -3.54 17.37 12.88
C THR A 12 -2.06 16.96 12.78
N GLN A 13 -1.77 15.83 12.16
CA GLN A 13 -0.44 15.28 11.97
C GLN A 13 -0.20 14.91 10.51
N PRO A 14 1.03 15.05 10.00
CA PRO A 14 1.35 14.64 8.64
C PRO A 14 1.29 13.12 8.53
N PHE A 15 0.45 12.62 7.61
CA PHE A 15 0.20 11.19 7.38
C PHE A 15 1.49 10.38 7.20
N LEU A 16 2.49 10.93 6.49
CA LEU A 16 3.80 10.28 6.27
C LEU A 16 4.57 9.94 7.56
N LYS A 17 4.37 10.69 8.66
CA LYS A 17 5.03 10.39 9.94
C LYS A 17 4.29 9.33 10.77
N THR A 18 3.00 9.14 10.52
CA THR A 18 2.11 8.25 11.28
C THR A 18 1.77 6.97 10.52
N PHE A 19 1.98 6.96 9.20
CA PHE A 19 1.63 5.84 8.36
C PHE A 19 2.78 4.85 8.27
N LYS A 20 2.54 3.64 8.79
CA LYS A 20 3.38 2.48 8.51
C LYS A 20 2.58 1.53 7.64
N ILE A 21 3.21 0.97 6.60
CA ILE A 21 2.62 0.01 5.65
C ILE A 21 2.49 -1.36 6.33
N LYS A 22 1.74 -1.42 7.44
CA LYS A 22 1.42 -2.67 8.12
C LYS A 22 0.06 -2.54 8.83
N PRO A 23 -0.89 -3.46 8.59
CA PRO A 23 -2.19 -3.45 9.25
C PRO A 23 -2.01 -3.55 10.76
N LEU A 24 -2.80 -2.77 11.49
CA LEU A 24 -2.84 -2.73 12.95
C LEU A 24 -1.53 -2.30 13.64
N LEU A 25 -0.60 -1.67 12.91
CA LEU A 25 0.62 -1.21 13.55
C LEU A 25 0.33 0.06 14.36
N GLU A 26 0.33 -0.11 15.67
CA GLU A 26 0.09 0.96 16.64
C GLU A 26 1.10 2.09 16.45
N THR A 27 0.58 3.32 16.37
CA THR A 27 1.39 4.52 16.39
C THR A 27 0.96 5.39 17.55
N ASN A 28 1.91 6.05 18.20
CA ASN A 28 1.60 6.99 19.28
C ASN A 28 1.34 8.36 18.66
N CYS A 29 0.25 9.01 19.07
CA CYS A 29 0.03 10.40 18.71
C CYS A 29 1.11 11.27 19.35
N SER A 30 1.89 12.01 18.55
CA SER A 30 2.92 12.94 19.04
C SER A 30 2.45 14.01 20.02
N ASN A 31 1.15 14.31 20.09
CA ASN A 31 0.61 15.33 21.00
C ASN A 31 0.02 14.74 22.28
N CYS A 32 -0.80 13.69 22.19
CA CYS A 32 -1.46 13.11 23.37
C CYS A 32 -0.83 11.83 23.90
N GLY A 33 0.20 11.29 23.24
CA GLY A 33 0.88 10.04 23.63
C GLY A 33 0.01 8.78 23.53
N ARG A 34 -1.28 8.91 23.21
CA ARG A 34 -2.21 7.77 23.09
C ARG A 34 -1.96 6.99 21.82
N ARG A 35 -2.20 5.67 21.91
CA ARG A 35 -2.09 4.75 20.78
C ARG A 35 -3.26 4.98 19.83
N ILE A 36 -2.97 5.03 18.54
CA ILE A 36 -3.94 5.17 17.46
C ILE A 36 -3.71 4.04 16.47
N TYR A 37 -4.80 3.45 16.01
CA TYR A 37 -4.78 2.29 15.13
C TYR A 37 -5.17 2.70 13.71
N PRO A 38 -4.34 2.45 12.68
CA PRO A 38 -4.76 2.60 11.31
C PRO A 38 -5.79 1.52 10.99
N LYS A 39 -7.03 1.94 10.71
CA LYS A 39 -8.09 1.06 10.23
C LYS A 39 -8.16 1.14 8.72
N PHE A 40 -7.65 0.10 8.09
CA PHE A 40 -7.82 -0.10 6.67
C PHE A 40 -9.26 -0.46 6.35
N ASN A 41 -9.71 -0.10 5.16
CA ASN A 41 -10.96 -0.60 4.63
C ASN A 41 -10.92 -2.14 4.60
N LYS A 42 -12.03 -2.83 4.93
CA LYS A 42 -12.14 -4.30 4.92
C LYS A 42 -11.62 -4.91 3.62
N GLN A 43 -11.90 -4.25 2.50
CA GLN A 43 -11.46 -4.70 1.17
C GLN A 43 -9.93 -4.71 1.05
N ILE A 44 -9.24 -3.69 1.57
CA ILE A 44 -7.77 -3.59 1.59
C ILE A 44 -7.16 -4.60 2.56
N GLN A 45 -7.79 -4.78 3.72
CA GLN A 45 -7.33 -5.76 4.70
C GLN A 45 -7.44 -7.19 4.14
N SER A 46 -8.50 -7.49 3.41
CA SER A 46 -8.66 -8.77 2.72
C SER A 46 -7.69 -8.92 1.56
N THR A 47 -7.46 -7.87 0.76
CA THR A 47 -6.53 -7.95 -0.38
C THR A 47 -5.07 -7.98 0.06
N TRP A 48 -4.70 -7.52 1.25
CA TRP A 48 -3.34 -7.65 1.76
C TRP A 48 -2.91 -9.13 1.78
N THR A 49 -3.69 -10.05 2.34
CA THR A 49 -3.32 -11.48 2.29
C THR A 49 -3.05 -12.01 0.87
N TYR A 50 -3.70 -11.43 -0.15
CA TYR A 50 -3.51 -11.77 -1.56
C TYR A 50 -2.55 -10.86 -2.32
N THR A 51 -2.04 -9.77 -1.75
CA THR A 51 -1.21 -8.79 -2.47
C THR A 51 0.12 -9.41 -2.88
N PHE A 52 0.66 -10.32 -2.07
CA PHE A 52 1.85 -11.09 -2.43
C PHE A 52 1.60 -11.98 -3.65
N LEU A 53 0.49 -12.71 -3.68
CA LEU A 53 0.10 -13.55 -4.82
C LEU A 53 -0.18 -12.71 -6.07
N LEU A 54 -0.90 -11.60 -5.93
CA LEU A 54 -1.14 -10.65 -7.02
C LEU A 54 0.17 -10.07 -7.55
N GLY A 55 1.12 -9.75 -6.67
CA GLY A 55 2.45 -9.28 -7.06
C GLY A 55 3.23 -10.32 -7.85
N ILE A 56 3.16 -11.60 -7.48
CA ILE A 56 3.77 -12.70 -8.24
C ILE A 56 3.07 -12.87 -9.59
N VAL A 57 1.75 -12.95 -9.62
CA VAL A 57 1.00 -13.15 -10.86
C VAL A 57 1.24 -12.00 -11.85
N LEU A 58 1.18 -10.76 -11.36
CA LEU A 58 1.39 -9.57 -12.20
C LEU A 58 2.86 -9.33 -12.54
N GLY A 59 3.79 -9.77 -11.69
CA GLY A 59 5.22 -9.65 -11.94
C GLY A 59 5.76 -10.72 -12.89
N VAL A 60 5.17 -11.92 -12.89
CA VAL A 60 5.68 -13.10 -13.61
C VAL A 60 4.87 -13.41 -14.88
N ALA A 61 3.55 -13.25 -14.87
CA ALA A 61 2.73 -13.59 -16.04
C ALA A 61 3.05 -12.72 -17.27
N PRO A 62 3.20 -11.38 -17.18
CA PRO A 62 3.52 -10.57 -18.35
C PRO A 62 4.89 -10.90 -18.97
N PRO A 63 5.98 -11.08 -18.20
CA PRO A 63 7.25 -11.55 -18.77
C PRO A 63 7.13 -12.90 -19.46
N VAL A 64 6.42 -13.87 -18.86
CA VAL A 64 6.25 -15.21 -19.44
C VAL A 64 5.49 -15.16 -20.77
N ILE A 65 4.41 -14.38 -20.84
CA ILE A 65 3.64 -14.20 -22.10
C ILE A 65 4.51 -13.55 -23.18
N LEU A 66 5.31 -12.54 -22.81
CA LEU A 66 6.19 -11.86 -23.77
C LEU A 66 7.33 -12.77 -24.25
N LEU A 67 7.87 -13.61 -23.37
CA LEU A 67 8.88 -14.61 -23.74
C LEU A 67 8.30 -15.68 -24.68
N ASP A 68 7.08 -16.13 -24.42
CA ASP A 68 6.36 -17.09 -25.29
C ASP A 68 6.09 -16.52 -26.68
N GLN A 69 5.84 -15.21 -26.76
CA GLN A 69 5.71 -14.47 -28.02
C GLN A 69 7.04 -14.19 -28.74
N GLY A 70 8.17 -14.64 -28.17
CA GLY A 70 9.50 -14.49 -28.78
C GLY A 70 10.14 -13.10 -28.59
N TYR A 71 9.67 -12.29 -27.65
CA TYR A 71 10.32 -11.02 -27.30
C TYR A 71 11.58 -11.24 -26.45
N ASP A 72 12.53 -10.30 -26.56
CA ASP A 72 13.76 -10.32 -25.77
C ASP A 72 13.49 -10.35 -24.26
N ILE A 73 14.32 -11.12 -23.54
CA ILE A 73 14.29 -11.25 -22.08
C ILE A 73 14.33 -9.88 -21.38
N PHE A 74 15.10 -8.93 -21.92
CA PHE A 74 15.17 -7.57 -21.37
C PHE A 74 13.84 -6.81 -21.45
N ARG A 75 13.09 -6.96 -22.55
CA ARG A 75 11.78 -6.32 -22.72
C ARG A 75 10.73 -6.95 -21.81
N ALA A 76 10.77 -8.28 -21.70
CA ALA A 76 9.93 -9.04 -20.78
C ALA A 76 10.18 -8.64 -19.31
N LEU A 77 11.45 -8.48 -18.91
CA LEU A 77 11.81 -8.05 -17.56
C LEU A 77 11.37 -6.60 -17.28
N LEU A 78 11.59 -5.67 -18.22
CA LEU A 78 11.19 -4.27 -18.07
C LEU A 78 9.69 -4.12 -17.90
N SER A 79 8.88 -4.89 -18.64
CA SER A 79 7.42 -4.80 -18.56
C SER A 79 6.90 -5.29 -17.20
N GLY A 80 7.43 -6.39 -16.68
CA GLY A 80 7.11 -6.89 -15.33
C GLY A 80 7.49 -5.88 -14.24
N LEU A 81 8.67 -5.25 -14.35
CA LEU A 81 9.12 -4.20 -13.44
C LEU A 81 8.22 -2.96 -13.48
N PHE A 82 7.89 -2.46 -14.67
CA PHE A 82 7.02 -1.29 -14.84
C PHE A 82 5.62 -1.55 -14.26
N LEU A 83 5.04 -2.71 -14.55
CA LEU A 83 3.73 -3.11 -14.00
C LEU A 83 3.77 -3.23 -12.48
N GLY A 84 4.83 -3.82 -11.93
CA GLY A 84 5.04 -3.91 -10.48
C GLY A 84 5.09 -2.54 -9.81
N ILE A 85 5.86 -1.59 -10.36
CA ILE A 85 5.99 -0.23 -9.82
C ILE A 85 4.64 0.51 -9.85
N ILE A 86 3.93 0.46 -10.99
CA ILE A 86 2.63 1.10 -11.13
C ILE A 86 1.62 0.54 -10.13
N MET A 87 1.62 -0.79 -9.92
CA MET A 87 0.74 -1.45 -8.96
C MET A 87 1.05 -1.06 -7.52
N ILE A 88 2.33 -1.01 -7.14
CA ILE A 88 2.73 -0.55 -5.79
C ILE A 88 2.29 0.91 -5.58
N PHE A 89 2.44 1.76 -6.58
CA PHE A 89 2.04 3.16 -6.51
C PHE A 89 0.52 3.31 -6.36
N LEU A 90 -0.27 2.61 -7.19
CA LEU A 90 -1.73 2.57 -7.11
C LEU A 90 -2.21 2.02 -5.78
N TYR A 91 -1.64 0.91 -5.31
CA TYR A 91 -2.00 0.29 -4.05
C TYR A 91 -1.71 1.22 -2.86
N THR A 92 -0.53 1.85 -2.85
CA THR A 92 -0.17 2.84 -1.83
C THR A 92 -1.10 4.06 -1.88
N PHE A 93 -1.48 4.52 -3.07
CA PHE A 93 -2.40 5.63 -3.25
C PHE A 93 -3.83 5.30 -2.79
N ILE A 94 -4.33 4.10 -3.08
CA ILE A 94 -5.64 3.63 -2.61
C ILE A 94 -5.65 3.53 -1.09
N ILE A 95 -4.59 2.94 -0.51
CA ILE A 95 -4.45 2.90 0.96
C ILE A 95 -4.43 4.32 1.51
N TYR A 96 -3.66 5.23 0.93
CA TYR A 96 -3.60 6.63 1.35
C TYR A 96 -4.99 7.30 1.40
N GLN A 97 -5.83 7.09 0.39
CA GLN A 97 -7.16 7.70 0.36
C GLN A 97 -8.17 7.06 1.32
N THR A 98 -8.04 5.77 1.58
CA THR A 98 -9.06 4.99 2.30
C THR A 98 -8.72 4.72 3.76
N THR A 99 -7.47 4.97 4.18
CA THR A 99 -7.04 4.76 5.56
C THR A 99 -7.66 5.81 6.46
N LYS A 100 -8.47 5.35 7.41
CA LYS A 100 -8.93 6.15 8.56
C LYS A 100 -8.23 5.60 9.78
N PHE A 101 -7.90 6.43 10.77
CA PHE A 101 -7.42 5.90 12.05
C PHE A 101 -8.54 5.96 13.07
N GLU A 102 -8.64 4.91 13.86
CA GLU A 102 -9.59 4.79 14.95
C GLU A 102 -8.87 4.73 16.31
N LYS A 103 -9.69 4.82 17.36
CA LYS A 103 -9.26 4.83 18.76
C LYS A 103 -8.65 3.50 19.20
#